data_AF-A0A6I9YFN2-F1
#
_entry.id   AF-A0A6I9YFN2-F1
#
_cell.length_a   1.000
_cell.length_b   1.000
_cell.length_c   1.000
_cell.angle_alpha   90.00
_cell.angle_beta   90.00
_cell.angle_gamma   90.00
#
_symmetry.space_group_name_H-M   'P 1'
#
loop_
_entity.id
_entity.type
_entity.pdbx_description
1 polymer ?
#
loop_
_entity_poly.entity_id
_entity_poly.type
_entity_poly.pdbx_seq_one_letter_code
_entity_poly.pdbx_strand_id
1 'polypeptide(L)'
;MAARPTSRSFSRAELRAGCAQGACLVLTGRRLYDLSAFVRLHPGGQQVLLERAGTDVSAALDGPPHRHSANARRWLQQYYLGELEADGEAEQTCAKTLNSTTSEASAPVISEKYRLASVNGDKDLVDWGKPLVWQVGHLREKYDEWVHQPVDRPIRLFQSNLMEYLSRATWHVVCIFWLPVVFFLSQHCYTTLAQGKTQLFASFTSATYTQ
;
A
#
# COMPACT_ATOMS: atom_id res chain seq x y z
N MET A 1 30.70 7.63 -13.16
CA MET A 1 29.81 8.81 -13.07
C MET A 1 28.42 8.37 -13.51
N ALA A 2 27.49 8.17 -12.58
CA ALA A 2 26.13 7.73 -12.91
C ALA A 2 25.35 8.90 -13.55
N ALA A 3 24.72 8.64 -14.70
CA ALA A 3 23.88 9.63 -15.37
C ALA A 3 22.73 10.05 -14.45
N ARG A 4 22.55 11.37 -14.26
CA ARG A 4 21.39 11.92 -13.54
C ARG A 4 20.12 11.50 -14.30
N PRO A 5 19.08 10.98 -13.62
CA PRO A 5 17.79 10.78 -14.25
C PRO A 5 17.32 12.12 -14.81
N THR A 6 16.93 12.16 -16.09
CA THR A 6 16.38 13.34 -16.74
C THR A 6 15.04 13.65 -16.10
N SER A 7 15.04 14.45 -15.03
CA SER A 7 13.83 14.91 -14.38
C SER A 7 13.09 15.86 -15.33
N ARG A 8 11.78 15.63 -15.47
CA ARG A 8 10.90 16.56 -16.17
C ARG A 8 10.80 17.85 -15.36
N SER A 9 10.91 18.99 -16.02
CA SER A 9 10.62 20.28 -15.40
C SER A 9 9.12 20.60 -15.48
N PHE A 10 8.60 21.26 -14.45
CA PHE A 10 7.19 21.65 -14.34
C PHE A 10 7.08 23.14 -14.04
N SER A 11 6.05 23.79 -14.58
CA SER A 11 5.76 25.20 -14.29
C SER A 11 4.81 25.37 -13.10
N ARG A 12 4.84 26.53 -12.46
CA ARG A 12 3.90 26.90 -11.39
C ARG A 12 2.44 26.94 -11.87
N ALA A 13 2.22 27.21 -13.15
CA ALA A 13 0.89 27.16 -13.76
C ALA A 13 0.36 25.72 -13.89
N GLU A 14 1.21 24.77 -14.31
CA GLU A 14 0.85 23.35 -14.39
C GLU A 14 0.54 22.77 -13.01
N LEU A 15 1.31 23.14 -11.98
CA LEU A 15 1.03 22.75 -10.59
C LEU A 15 -0.38 23.20 -10.15
N ARG A 16 -0.69 24.49 -10.35
CA ARG A 16 -2.01 25.04 -9.98
C ARG A 16 -3.15 24.38 -10.76
N ALA A 17 -2.93 24.12 -12.06
CA ALA A 17 -3.91 23.42 -12.89
C ALA A 17 -4.17 21.98 -12.39
N GLY A 18 -3.11 21.24 -12.02
CA GLY A 18 -3.24 19.91 -11.44
C GLY A 18 -3.99 19.92 -10.11
N CYS A 19 -3.68 20.86 -9.22
CA CYS A 19 -4.43 21.03 -7.96
C CYS A 19 -5.90 21.38 -8.20
N ALA A 20 -6.21 22.23 -9.19
CA ALA A 20 -7.57 22.56 -9.57
C ALA A 20 -8.36 21.37 -10.12
N GLN A 21 -7.68 20.40 -10.74
CA GLN A 21 -8.26 19.12 -11.18
C GLN A 21 -8.44 18.10 -10.05
N GLY A 22 -8.08 18.46 -8.81
CA GLY A 22 -8.19 17.59 -7.64
C GLY A 22 -6.97 16.70 -7.38
N ALA A 23 -5.85 16.91 -8.08
CA ALA A 23 -4.61 16.20 -7.78
C ALA A 23 -3.93 16.80 -6.53
N CYS A 24 -3.47 15.93 -5.63
CA CYS A 24 -2.74 16.33 -4.43
C CYS A 24 -1.24 16.44 -4.72
N LEU A 25 -0.86 17.54 -5.36
CA LEU A 25 0.53 17.85 -5.68
C LEU A 25 1.17 18.62 -4.54
N VAL A 26 2.39 18.26 -4.12
CA VAL A 26 3.12 18.96 -3.06
C VAL A 26 4.56 19.24 -3.47
N LEU A 27 5.14 20.30 -2.91
CA LEU A 27 6.53 20.68 -3.15
C LEU A 27 7.40 20.32 -1.94
N THR A 28 8.65 19.96 -2.19
CA THR A 28 9.69 19.92 -1.16
C THR A 28 10.91 20.65 -1.71
N GLY A 29 11.03 21.94 -1.41
CA GLY A 29 11.97 22.84 -2.05
C GLY A 29 11.69 22.96 -3.55
N ARG A 30 12.61 22.46 -4.39
CA ARG A 30 12.46 22.46 -5.86
C ARG A 30 11.83 21.18 -6.44
N ARG A 31 11.59 20.16 -5.61
CA ARG A 31 11.09 18.87 -6.08
C ARG A 31 9.58 18.81 -5.99
N LEU A 32 8.95 18.30 -7.05
CA LEU A 32 7.51 18.13 -7.16
C LEU A 32 7.12 16.67 -6.96
N TYR A 33 6.10 16.43 -6.14
CA TYR A 33 5.59 15.11 -5.80
C TYR A 33 4.07 15.02 -6.03
N ASP A 34 3.61 13.88 -6.52
CA ASP A 34 2.17 13.58 -6.66
C ASP A 34 1.73 12.59 -5.59
N LEU A 35 1.06 13.09 -4.57
CA LEU A 35 0.56 12.29 -3.46
C LEU A 35 -0.89 11.86 -3.65
N SER A 36 -1.50 12.06 -4.83
CA SER A 36 -2.93 11.77 -5.06
C SER A 36 -3.32 10.33 -4.69
N ALA A 37 -2.47 9.36 -5.01
CA ALA A 37 -2.65 7.96 -4.61
C ALA A 37 -2.38 7.71 -3.12
N PHE A 38 -1.38 8.40 -2.55
CA PHE A 38 -0.94 8.24 -1.17
C PHE A 38 -1.88 8.87 -0.14
N VAL A 39 -2.69 9.86 -0.53
CA VAL A 39 -3.51 10.65 0.38
C VAL A 39 -4.38 9.77 1.31
N ARG A 40 -4.92 8.66 0.81
CA ARG A 40 -5.77 7.73 1.59
C ARG A 40 -4.99 6.82 2.54
N LEU A 41 -3.69 6.66 2.31
CA LEU A 41 -2.79 5.79 3.06
C LEU A 41 -1.98 6.56 4.11
N HIS A 42 -2.09 7.90 4.12
CA HIS A 42 -1.34 8.74 5.03
C HIS A 42 -1.75 8.51 6.50
N PRO A 43 -0.83 8.07 7.38
CA PRO A 43 -1.14 7.80 8.79
C PRO A 43 -1.63 9.01 9.58
N GLY A 44 -1.22 10.23 9.18
CA GLY A 44 -1.65 11.48 9.79
C GLY A 44 -3.01 12.00 9.29
N GLY A 45 -3.70 11.24 8.43
CA GLY A 45 -4.99 11.60 7.86
C GLY A 45 -4.89 12.36 6.53
N GLN A 46 -5.92 12.19 5.69
CA GLN A 46 -6.00 12.78 4.35
C GLN A 46 -6.10 14.31 4.37
N GLN A 47 -6.82 14.88 5.34
CA GLN A 47 -7.13 16.32 5.38
C GLN A 47 -5.86 17.19 5.41
N VAL A 48 -4.86 16.79 6.19
CA VAL A 48 -3.60 17.55 6.35
C VAL A 48 -2.83 17.67 5.03
N LEU A 49 -2.90 16.66 4.15
CA LEU A 49 -2.26 16.70 2.84
C LEU A 49 -3.06 17.55 1.85
N LEU A 50 -4.39 17.46 1.87
CA LEU A 50 -5.26 18.24 0.99
C LEU A 50 -5.19 19.74 1.29
N GLU A 51 -5.14 20.12 2.57
CA GLU A 51 -4.98 21.52 3.00
C GLU A 51 -3.64 22.13 2.54
N ARG A 52 -2.62 21.28 2.37
CA ARG A 52 -1.26 21.68 1.98
C ARG A 52 -0.97 21.41 0.50
N ALA A 53 -1.97 21.00 -0.28
CA ALA A 53 -1.81 20.80 -1.71
C ALA A 53 -1.39 22.11 -2.39
N GLY A 54 -0.41 22.01 -3.29
CA GLY A 54 0.19 23.14 -4.01
C GLY A 54 1.21 23.95 -3.20
N THR A 55 1.47 23.59 -1.94
CA THR A 55 2.43 24.29 -1.07
C THR A 55 3.72 23.49 -0.86
N ASP A 56 4.76 24.16 -0.33
CA ASP A 56 5.99 23.50 0.10
C ASP A 56 5.79 22.87 1.49
N VAL A 57 5.89 21.55 1.55
CA VAL A 57 5.72 20.75 2.77
C VAL A 57 7.04 20.43 3.47
N SER A 58 8.18 20.98 3.01
CA SER A 58 9.50 20.72 3.63
C SER A 58 9.50 20.99 5.13
N ALA A 59 8.97 22.15 5.54
CA ALA A 59 8.86 22.49 6.96
C ALA A 59 7.85 21.61 7.70
N ALA A 60 6.75 21.22 7.04
CA ALA A 60 5.73 20.37 7.63
C ALA A 60 6.21 18.92 7.86
N LEU A 61 7.14 18.42 7.04
CA LEU A 61 7.77 17.12 7.24
C LEU A 61 8.57 17.08 8.54
N ASP A 62 9.22 18.19 8.89
CA ASP A 62 10.03 18.29 10.11
C ASP A 62 9.21 18.70 11.35
N GLY A 63 7.94 19.06 11.14
CA GLY A 63 6.96 19.40 12.17
C GLY A 63 6.99 20.88 12.56
N PRO A 64 5.92 21.40 13.21
CA PRO A 64 4.80 20.69 13.88
C PRO A 64 3.69 20.18 12.91
N PRO A 65 2.89 19.14 13.24
CA PRO A 65 2.62 18.54 14.58
C PRO A 65 3.47 17.32 14.98
N HIS A 66 4.10 16.62 14.04
CA HIS A 66 5.05 15.54 14.34
C HIS A 66 6.16 15.51 13.30
N ARG A 67 7.34 15.03 13.69
CA ARG A 67 8.48 14.89 12.79
C ARG A 67 8.42 13.56 12.06
N HIS A 68 8.49 13.59 10.74
CA HIS A 68 8.50 12.40 9.91
C HIS A 68 9.85 11.67 10.03
N SER A 69 9.80 10.33 10.02
CA SER A 69 11.01 9.49 10.07
C SER A 69 11.77 9.51 8.73
N ALA A 70 13.02 9.04 8.74
CA ALA A 70 13.79 8.86 7.50
C ALA A 70 13.08 7.91 6.51
N ASN A 71 12.33 6.92 7.02
CA ASN A 71 11.55 6.02 6.17
C ASN A 71 10.37 6.74 5.49
N ALA A 72 9.66 7.62 6.20
CA ALA A 72 8.60 8.42 5.61
C ALA A 72 9.12 9.31 4.46
N ARG A 73 10.35 9.82 4.57
CA ARG A 73 11.00 10.56 3.48
C ARG A 73 11.35 9.65 2.29
N ARG A 74 11.65 8.36 2.52
CA ARG A 74 11.83 7.37 1.44
C ARG A 74 10.51 7.06 0.74
N TRP A 75 9.41 6.94 1.48
CA TRP A 75 8.06 6.84 0.91
C TRP A 75 7.76 8.00 -0.04
N LEU A 76 8.01 9.25 0.40
CA LEU A 76 7.81 10.44 -0.42
C LEU A 76 8.57 10.39 -1.76
N GLN A 77 9.79 9.86 -1.76
CA GLN A 77 10.61 9.75 -2.97
C GLN A 77 9.99 8.86 -4.06
N GLN A 78 9.09 7.93 -3.71
CA GLN A 78 8.40 7.08 -4.68
C GLN A 78 7.40 7.86 -5.54
N TYR A 79 6.94 9.01 -5.05
CA TYR A 79 5.94 9.86 -5.68
C TYR A 79 6.56 11.05 -6.42
N TYR A 80 7.88 11.02 -6.65
CA TYR A 80 8.59 12.11 -7.31
C TYR A 80 8.23 12.20 -8.80
N LEU A 81 7.79 13.38 -9.23
CA LEU A 81 7.48 13.67 -10.63
C LEU A 81 8.62 14.36 -11.37
N GLY A 82 9.28 15.32 -10.71
CA GLY A 82 10.24 16.20 -11.38
C GLY A 82 10.62 17.43 -10.57
N GLU A 83 11.21 18.42 -11.23
CA GLU A 83 11.63 19.67 -10.61
C GLU A 83 10.74 20.84 -11.05
N LEU A 84 10.45 21.77 -10.14
CA LEU A 84 9.74 23.00 -10.45
C LEU A 84 10.72 24.01 -11.04
N GLU A 85 10.39 24.61 -12.18
CA GLU A 85 11.20 25.67 -12.76
C GLU A 85 11.26 26.87 -11.82
N ALA A 86 12.44 27.49 -11.74
CA ALA A 86 12.60 28.72 -10.99
C ALA A 86 11.81 29.82 -11.70
N ASP A 87 10.95 30.52 -10.96
CA ASP A 87 10.39 31.77 -11.45
C ASP A 87 11.57 32.70 -11.76
N GLY A 88 11.76 32.99 -13.04
CA GLY A 88 13.04 33.39 -13.58
C GLY A 88 13.60 34.67 -12.99
N GLU A 89 14.81 34.55 -12.45
CA GLU A 89 15.92 35.42 -12.83
C GLU A 89 17.17 34.57 -13.12
N ALA A 90 17.75 34.83 -14.29
CA ALA A 90 19.04 34.39 -14.86
C ALA A 90 19.15 33.03 -15.62
N GLU A 91 19.21 33.20 -16.95
CA GLU A 91 20.20 32.62 -17.90
C GLU A 91 20.01 31.19 -18.44
N GLN A 92 19.22 31.15 -19.51
CA GLN A 92 19.50 30.52 -20.81
C GLN A 92 20.85 29.76 -20.96
N THR A 93 20.78 28.43 -21.01
CA THR A 93 21.59 27.64 -21.96
C THR A 93 20.81 26.42 -22.48
N CYS A 94 20.48 26.53 -23.76
CA CYS A 94 20.09 25.56 -24.79
C CYS A 94 19.94 24.06 -24.46
N ALA A 95 18.78 23.51 -24.83
CA ALA A 95 18.70 22.51 -25.92
C ALA A 95 17.28 22.46 -26.51
N LYS A 96 17.12 23.04 -27.70
CA LYS A 96 15.94 22.93 -28.55
C LYS A 96 16.00 21.61 -29.32
N THR A 97 14.97 20.78 -29.25
CA THR A 97 14.57 19.94 -30.39
C THR A 97 13.04 19.76 -30.35
N LEU A 98 12.40 20.47 -31.27
CA LEU A 98 11.02 20.29 -31.69
C LEU A 98 10.97 19.12 -32.68
N ASN A 99 9.84 18.40 -32.71
CA ASN A 99 9.15 17.71 -33.83
C ASN A 99 8.17 16.73 -33.17
N SER A 100 6.87 16.64 -33.42
CA SER A 100 6.04 17.02 -34.57
C SER A 100 4.55 17.07 -34.16
N THR A 101 3.79 17.84 -34.91
CA THR A 101 2.36 18.13 -34.82
C THR A 101 1.50 16.97 -35.33
N THR A 102 0.42 16.58 -34.63
CA THR A 102 -0.94 16.48 -35.22
C THR A 102 -2.03 16.37 -34.14
N SER A 103 -3.10 17.12 -34.36
CA SER A 103 -4.38 17.13 -33.66
C SER A 103 -5.16 15.84 -33.94
N GLU A 104 -5.87 15.30 -32.95
CA GLU A 104 -7.29 14.89 -33.09
C GLU A 104 -7.90 14.45 -31.75
N ALA A 105 -9.19 14.78 -31.60
CA ALA A 105 -9.97 14.63 -30.40
C ALA A 105 -10.39 13.17 -30.15
N SER A 106 -10.32 12.74 -28.88
CA SER A 106 -11.22 11.76 -28.23
C SER A 106 -10.81 11.65 -26.74
N ALA A 107 -11.72 11.94 -25.81
CA ALA A 107 -11.59 11.43 -24.43
C ALA A 107 -11.59 9.88 -24.48
N PRO A 108 -10.92 9.12 -23.57
CA PRO A 108 -10.91 9.29 -22.10
C PRO A 108 -9.55 8.94 -21.42
N VAL A 109 -9.55 8.77 -20.08
CA VAL A 109 -8.53 8.09 -19.23
C VAL A 109 -7.36 8.96 -18.71
N ILE A 110 -7.63 9.82 -17.72
CA ILE A 110 -6.59 10.47 -16.89
C ILE A 110 -6.10 9.54 -15.74
N SER A 111 -6.60 8.30 -15.67
CA SER A 111 -6.28 7.36 -14.58
C SER A 111 -5.04 6.47 -14.80
N GLU A 112 -4.50 6.35 -16.01
CA GLU A 112 -3.38 5.43 -16.28
C GLU A 112 -2.02 6.13 -16.38
N LYS A 113 -1.98 7.42 -16.74
CA LYS A 113 -0.74 8.11 -17.14
C LYS A 113 0.22 8.44 -15.99
N TYR A 114 -0.23 8.30 -14.74
CA TYR A 114 0.61 8.47 -13.54
C TYR A 114 0.87 7.16 -12.81
N ARG A 115 0.65 6.01 -13.48
CA ARG A 115 1.16 4.74 -12.99
C ARG A 115 2.69 4.76 -13.15
N LEU A 116 3.34 5.23 -12.08
CA LEU A 116 4.65 4.76 -11.63
C LEU A 116 5.89 5.27 -12.40
N ALA A 117 6.14 6.58 -12.36
CA ALA A 117 7.52 7.03 -12.18
C ALA A 117 7.86 6.75 -10.70
N SER A 118 8.60 5.72 -10.29
CA SER A 118 9.70 5.02 -10.92
C SER A 118 9.69 3.54 -10.51
N VAL A 119 9.68 2.66 -11.50
CA VAL A 119 10.33 1.35 -11.37
C VAL A 119 11.83 1.64 -11.24
N ASN A 120 12.33 1.82 -10.02
CA ASN A 120 13.76 1.61 -9.78
C ASN A 120 13.97 0.09 -9.78
N GLY A 121 14.00 -0.51 -10.98
CA GLY A 121 14.25 -1.95 -11.15
C GLY A 121 15.56 -2.40 -10.51
N ASP A 122 16.49 -1.47 -10.30
CA ASP A 122 17.80 -1.73 -9.69
C ASP A 122 17.80 -1.71 -8.15
N LYS A 123 16.71 -1.24 -7.51
CA LYS A 123 16.63 -1.12 -6.03
C LYS A 123 15.64 -2.10 -5.39
N ASP A 124 14.70 -2.63 -6.16
CA ASP A 124 13.78 -3.65 -5.69
C ASP A 124 14.53 -4.99 -5.62
N LEU A 125 14.68 -5.52 -4.41
CA LEU A 125 15.39 -6.78 -4.15
C LEU A 125 14.57 -8.02 -4.58
N VAL A 126 13.30 -7.83 -4.95
CA VAL A 126 12.32 -8.89 -5.19
C VAL A 126 11.45 -8.55 -6.40
N ASP A 127 11.15 -9.55 -7.23
CA ASP A 127 10.22 -9.41 -8.35
C ASP A 127 8.76 -9.43 -7.86
N TRP A 128 8.10 -8.28 -7.87
CA TRP A 128 6.70 -8.14 -7.46
C TRP A 128 5.68 -8.83 -8.39
N GLY A 129 6.07 -9.15 -9.63
CA GLY A 129 5.23 -9.89 -10.57
C GLY A 129 5.20 -11.40 -10.32
N LYS A 130 6.02 -11.89 -9.38
CA LYS A 130 6.21 -13.31 -9.07
C LYS A 130 5.78 -13.59 -7.62
N PRO A 131 5.48 -14.85 -7.28
CA PRO A 131 5.21 -15.29 -5.90
C PRO A 131 6.33 -14.86 -4.93
N LEU A 132 5.98 -14.19 -3.84
CA LEU A 132 6.94 -13.62 -2.90
C LEU A 132 7.57 -14.64 -1.96
N VAL A 133 6.83 -15.65 -1.51
CA VAL A 133 7.26 -16.56 -0.42
C VAL A 133 8.64 -17.16 -0.69
N TRP A 134 8.85 -17.64 -1.92
CA TRP A 134 10.11 -18.28 -2.28
C TRP A 134 11.24 -17.27 -2.48
N GLN A 135 10.94 -16.10 -3.05
CA GLN A 135 11.93 -15.04 -3.28
C GLN A 135 12.44 -14.43 -1.98
N VAL A 136 11.52 -14.11 -1.06
CA VAL A 136 11.83 -13.54 0.26
C VAL A 136 12.66 -14.53 1.09
N GLY A 137 12.39 -15.84 0.97
CA GLY A 137 13.23 -16.86 1.60
C GLY A 137 14.69 -16.86 1.13
N HIS A 138 14.97 -16.37 -0.09
CA HIS A 138 16.32 -16.31 -0.65
C HIS A 138 17.05 -14.98 -0.35
N LEU A 139 16.38 -13.98 0.22
CA LEU A 139 16.97 -12.66 0.49
C LEU A 139 18.05 -12.68 1.59
N ARG A 140 17.99 -13.63 2.53
CA ARG A 140 18.93 -13.78 3.66
C ARG A 140 19.28 -12.44 4.32
N GLU A 141 20.54 -12.01 4.27
CA GLU A 141 21.03 -10.76 4.87
C GLU A 141 20.34 -9.50 4.32
N LYS A 142 19.82 -9.55 3.09
CA LYS A 142 19.11 -8.43 2.46
C LYS A 142 17.65 -8.34 2.90
N TYR A 143 17.16 -9.30 3.69
CA TYR A 143 15.79 -9.31 4.21
C TYR A 143 15.50 -8.08 5.08
N ASP A 144 16.46 -7.69 5.94
CA ASP A 144 16.28 -6.55 6.83
C ASP A 144 16.15 -5.24 6.05
N GLU A 145 16.97 -5.05 5.00
CA GLU A 145 16.83 -3.88 4.14
C GLU A 145 15.48 -3.89 3.43
N TRP A 146 15.06 -5.05 2.89
CA TRP A 146 13.81 -5.21 2.16
C TRP A 146 12.56 -4.98 3.01
N VAL A 147 12.50 -5.49 4.24
CA VAL A 147 11.30 -5.33 5.10
C VAL A 147 11.05 -3.87 5.50
N HIS A 148 12.11 -3.06 5.50
CA HIS A 148 12.03 -1.62 5.75
C HIS A 148 11.78 -0.81 4.47
N GLN A 149 11.72 -1.45 3.29
CA GLN A 149 11.39 -0.76 2.07
C GLN A 149 9.91 -0.34 2.06
N PRO A 150 9.63 0.91 1.67
CA PRO A 150 8.26 1.35 1.44
C PRO A 150 7.66 0.58 0.27
N VAL A 151 6.61 -0.21 0.49
CA VAL A 151 5.94 -0.95 -0.59
C VAL A 151 4.43 -0.80 -0.45
N ASP A 152 3.81 -0.16 -1.43
CA ASP A 152 2.36 -0.07 -1.58
C ASP A 152 1.95 -0.69 -2.93
N ARG A 153 1.91 -2.02 -2.96
CA ARG A 153 1.61 -2.79 -4.18
C ARG A 153 0.82 -4.06 -3.83
N PRO A 154 -0.04 -4.55 -4.73
CA PRO A 154 -0.70 -5.83 -4.54
C PRO A 154 0.35 -6.95 -4.53
N ILE A 155 0.45 -7.66 -3.41
CA ILE A 155 1.39 -8.76 -3.23
C ILE A 155 0.71 -10.11 -3.49
N ARG A 156 1.40 -10.98 -4.24
CA ARG A 156 1.02 -12.39 -4.40
C ARG A 156 2.00 -13.27 -3.65
N LEU A 157 1.51 -14.05 -2.69
CA LEU A 157 2.36 -14.86 -1.83
C LEU A 157 2.72 -16.19 -2.52
N PHE A 158 1.73 -16.88 -3.08
CA PHE A 158 1.87 -18.24 -3.60
C PHE A 158 1.73 -18.32 -5.13
N GLN A 159 2.39 -19.33 -5.72
CA GLN A 159 2.24 -19.66 -7.14
C GLN A 159 0.83 -20.14 -7.47
N SER A 160 0.30 -21.06 -6.66
CA SER A 160 -1.01 -21.66 -6.92
C SER A 160 -2.15 -20.77 -6.44
N ASN A 161 -3.21 -20.68 -7.25
CA ASN A 161 -4.43 -19.92 -6.90
C ASN A 161 -5.14 -20.49 -5.66
N LEU A 162 -5.07 -21.81 -5.48
CA LEU A 162 -5.64 -22.48 -4.31
C LEU A 162 -4.92 -22.05 -3.02
N MET A 163 -3.58 -22.07 -3.01
CA MET A 163 -2.82 -21.71 -1.81
C MET A 163 -2.93 -20.21 -1.52
N GLU A 164 -2.97 -19.38 -2.56
CA GLU A 164 -3.28 -17.96 -2.42
C GLU A 164 -4.67 -17.75 -1.79
N TYR A 165 -5.69 -18.49 -2.25
CA TYR A 165 -7.04 -18.43 -1.69
C TYR A 165 -7.10 -18.88 -0.23
N LEU A 166 -6.46 -20.00 0.12
CA LEU A 166 -6.37 -20.48 1.50
C LEU A 166 -5.64 -19.48 2.41
N SER A 167 -4.62 -18.79 1.90
CA SER A 167 -3.89 -17.78 2.67
C SER A 167 -4.68 -16.48 2.90
N ARG A 168 -5.64 -16.18 2.03
CA ARG A 168 -6.55 -15.03 2.15
C ARG A 168 -7.87 -15.42 2.80
N ALA A 169 -7.85 -16.36 3.75
CA ALA A 169 -9.06 -16.87 4.40
C ALA A 169 -9.88 -15.72 5.00
N THR A 170 -10.85 -15.24 4.22
CA THR A 170 -11.79 -14.21 4.67
C THR A 170 -12.56 -14.74 5.87
N TRP A 171 -12.92 -13.86 6.80
CA TRP A 171 -13.54 -14.27 8.06
C TRP A 171 -14.80 -15.14 7.87
N HIS A 172 -15.54 -14.93 6.78
CA HIS A 172 -16.73 -15.73 6.43
C HIS A 172 -16.43 -17.20 6.12
N VAL A 173 -15.24 -17.54 5.62
CA VAL A 173 -14.87 -18.92 5.27
C VAL A 173 -14.90 -19.81 6.52
N VAL A 174 -14.44 -19.25 7.65
CA VAL A 174 -14.52 -19.90 8.95
C VAL A 174 -15.98 -20.18 9.31
N CYS A 175 -16.86 -19.18 9.17
CA CYS A 175 -18.29 -19.37 9.47
C CYS A 175 -18.94 -20.42 8.56
N ILE A 176 -18.72 -20.36 7.24
CA ILE A 176 -19.32 -21.31 6.29
C ILE A 176 -18.89 -22.74 6.56
N PHE A 177 -17.62 -22.95 6.95
CA PHE A 177 -17.11 -24.28 7.25
C PHE A 177 -17.57 -24.79 8.62
N TRP A 178 -17.49 -23.95 9.66
CA TRP A 178 -17.72 -24.38 11.04
C TRP A 178 -19.20 -24.36 11.46
N LEU A 179 -20.05 -23.48 10.91
CA LEU A 179 -21.47 -23.44 11.29
C LEU A 179 -22.22 -24.75 11.00
N PRO A 180 -22.04 -25.42 9.85
CA PRO A 180 -22.66 -26.73 9.60
C PRO A 180 -22.14 -27.81 10.56
N VAL A 181 -20.83 -27.79 10.85
CA VAL A 181 -20.21 -28.76 11.78
C VAL A 181 -20.74 -28.58 13.20
N VAL A 182 -20.79 -27.34 13.68
CA VAL A 182 -21.36 -27.01 15.00
C VAL A 182 -22.84 -27.36 15.05
N PHE A 183 -23.61 -27.04 14.00
CA PHE A 183 -25.03 -27.38 13.95
C PHE A 183 -25.23 -28.90 14.00
N PHE A 184 -24.51 -29.66 13.18
CA PHE A 184 -24.58 -31.12 13.16
C PHE A 184 -24.23 -31.72 14.52
N LEU A 185 -23.10 -31.32 15.11
CA LEU A 185 -22.68 -31.78 16.44
C LEU A 185 -23.71 -31.40 17.50
N SER A 186 -24.27 -30.20 17.45
CA SER A 186 -25.29 -29.76 18.40
C SER A 186 -26.56 -30.61 18.32
N GLN A 187 -27.02 -30.94 17.11
CA GLN A 187 -28.18 -31.81 16.89
C GLN A 187 -27.89 -33.24 17.35
N HIS A 188 -26.68 -33.74 17.09
CA HIS A 188 -26.26 -35.06 17.54
C HIS A 188 -26.20 -35.15 19.08
N CYS A 189 -25.64 -34.16 19.75
CA CYS A 189 -25.63 -34.08 21.21
C CYS A 189 -27.04 -33.96 21.77
N TYR A 190 -27.89 -33.10 21.18
CA TYR A 190 -29.27 -32.90 21.63
C TYR A 190 -30.10 -34.18 21.53
N THR A 191 -30.04 -34.87 20.39
CA THR A 191 -30.76 -36.14 20.18
C THR A 191 -30.26 -37.24 21.10
N THR A 192 -28.95 -37.30 21.38
CA THR A 192 -28.36 -38.26 22.33
C THR A 192 -28.82 -37.99 23.76
N LEU A 193 -28.86 -36.73 24.20
CA LEU A 193 -29.40 -36.34 25.52
C LEU A 193 -30.90 -36.66 25.63
N ALA A 194 -31.67 -36.40 24.58
CA ALA A 194 -33.11 -36.66 24.56
C ALA A 194 -33.47 -38.14 24.69
N GLN A 195 -32.57 -39.06 24.32
CA GLN A 195 -32.77 -40.51 24.48
C GLN A 195 -32.64 -41.01 25.92
N GLY A 196 -32.25 -40.16 26.89
CA GLY A 196 -32.24 -40.49 28.32
C GLY A 196 -31.24 -41.57 28.75
N LYS A 197 -30.36 -42.02 27.85
CA LYS A 197 -29.32 -43.04 28.13
C LYS A 197 -28.05 -42.48 28.75
N THR A 198 -27.95 -41.16 28.88
CA THR A 198 -26.78 -40.48 29.44
C THR A 198 -26.93 -40.35 30.95
N GLN A 199 -26.16 -41.12 31.72
CA GLN A 199 -26.03 -40.98 33.17
C GLN A 199 -25.32 -39.63 33.46
N LEU A 200 -26.09 -38.56 33.70
CA LEU A 200 -25.55 -37.23 33.99
C LEU A 200 -24.94 -37.11 35.40
N PHE A 201 -25.26 -38.06 36.28
CA PHE A 201 -24.69 -38.15 37.62
C PHE A 201 -24.09 -39.54 37.80
N ALA A 202 -22.76 -39.62 37.88
CA ALA A 202 -22.13 -40.75 38.56
C ALA A 202 -22.43 -40.58 40.05
N SER A 203 -23.40 -41.35 40.57
CA SER A 203 -23.69 -41.37 42.01
C SER A 203 -22.45 -41.85 42.78
N PHE A 204 -21.68 -40.91 43.33
CA PHE A 204 -20.60 -41.18 44.29
C PHE A 204 -21.20 -41.56 45.65
N THR A 205 -21.95 -42.64 45.75
CA THR A 205 -22.38 -43.14 47.06
C THR A 205 -22.57 -44.64 47.01
N SER A 206 -21.50 -45.38 47.20
CA SER A 206 -21.52 -46.77 47.68
C SER A 206 -20.11 -47.18 48.12
N ALA A 207 -19.66 -46.68 49.27
CA ALA A 207 -18.67 -47.36 50.11
C ALA A 207 -18.45 -46.60 51.43
N THR A 208 -19.45 -46.58 52.32
CA THR A 208 -19.19 -46.49 53.75
C THR A 208 -19.86 -47.67 54.43
N TYR A 209 -19.00 -48.66 54.64
CA TYR A 209 -19.16 -49.95 55.29
C TYR A 209 -19.77 -49.81 56.69
N THR A 210 -20.86 -50.52 56.95
CA THR A 210 -21.32 -50.89 58.30
C THR A 210 -20.45 -52.02 58.84
N GLN A 211 -19.62 -51.74 59.85
CA GLN A 211 -19.67 -52.39 61.17
C GLN A 211 -18.74 -51.67 62.15
#